data_AF-A0A399ZP69-F1
#
_entry.id   AF-A0A399ZP69-F1
#
_cell.length_a   1.000
_cell.length_b   1.000
_cell.length_c   1.000
_cell.angle_alpha   90.00
_cell.angle_beta   90.00
_cell.angle_gamma   90.00
#
_symmetry.space_group_name_H-M   'P 1'
#
loop_
_entity.id
_entity.type
_entity.pdbx_description
1 polymer ?
#
loop_
_entity_poly.entity_id
_entity_poly.type
_entity_poly.pdbx_seq_one_letter_code
_entity_poly.pdbx_strand_id
1 'polypeptide(L)'
;MNTAQVSIELVLAGILALCAFVLPFFGGSKLSLDLLQSEALIGFLGLAYLLGVIFDKLADALISPMEHSLRLRQADDYLNTHKKFKGNDPFPQSNLEYRLRQADDGRLDWMNSLKSRIRTSRELAVLGLPATMGIAIYQSSGETWMFVAVGLNLVVFILSAWLEDRLRPIKTDELSANDSTRRTQLKTANQKIATASGPYYLLLAISIITIASLALRESNPIVTWIGVGGLAVSMLALWTCLRITRTYIKFVAREMPAYIKDNNLD
;
A
#
# COMPACT_ATOMS: atom_id res chain seq x y z
N MET A 1 8.50 -0.31 -17.95
CA MET A 1 7.22 -0.85 -17.44
C MET A 1 6.16 -0.63 -18.50
N ASN A 2 5.35 -1.65 -18.81
CA ASN A 2 4.32 -1.52 -19.83
C ASN A 2 3.23 -0.56 -19.32
N THR A 3 2.99 0.55 -20.04
CA THR A 3 2.01 1.57 -19.65
C THR A 3 0.60 1.00 -19.49
N ALA A 4 0.25 -0.01 -20.29
CA ALA A 4 -1.04 -0.70 -20.20
C ALA A 4 -1.23 -1.40 -18.83
N GLN A 5 -0.17 -2.01 -18.30
CA GLN A 5 -0.22 -2.67 -17.00
C GLN A 5 -0.50 -1.68 -15.87
N VAL A 6 0.17 -0.51 -15.91
CA VAL A 6 -0.05 0.55 -14.91
C VAL A 6 -1.48 1.06 -14.96
N SER A 7 -2.03 1.26 -16.16
CA SER A 7 -3.41 1.72 -16.30
C SER A 7 -4.42 0.70 -15.77
N ILE A 8 -4.18 -0.60 -15.99
CA ILE A 8 -5.04 -1.67 -15.44
C ILE A 8 -4.98 -1.69 -13.92
N GLU A 9 -3.79 -1.58 -13.32
CA GLU A 9 -3.62 -1.51 -11.86
C GLU A 9 -4.43 -0.35 -11.27
N LEU A 10 -4.32 0.85 -11.85
CA LEU A 10 -5.07 2.03 -11.41
C LEU A 10 -6.58 1.84 -11.55
N VAL A 11 -7.06 1.27 -12.66
CA VAL A 11 -8.50 0.98 -12.81
C VAL A 11 -8.99 0.00 -11.74
N LEU A 12 -8.21 -1.05 -11.43
CA LEU A 12 -8.56 -2.02 -10.40
C LEU A 12 -8.62 -1.38 -9.00
N ALA A 13 -7.63 -0.56 -8.64
CA ALA A 13 -7.64 0.22 -7.40
C ALA A 13 -8.87 1.15 -7.33
N GLY A 14 -9.20 1.77 -8.47
CA GLY A 14 -10.40 2.58 -8.66
C GLY A 14 -11.71 1.84 -8.40
N ILE A 15 -11.84 0.64 -8.95
CA ILE A 15 -13.01 -0.22 -8.73
C ILE A 15 -13.13 -0.58 -7.24
N LEU A 16 -12.03 -0.91 -6.57
CA LEU A 16 -12.04 -1.16 -5.12
C LEU A 16 -12.51 0.08 -4.34
N ALA A 17 -12.02 1.26 -4.70
CA ALA A 17 -12.46 2.53 -4.09
C ALA A 17 -13.95 2.80 -4.33
N LEU A 18 -14.46 2.55 -5.54
CA LEU A 18 -15.88 2.66 -5.86
C LEU A 18 -16.72 1.68 -5.02
N CYS A 19 -16.29 0.43 -4.90
CA CYS A 19 -16.94 -0.54 -4.01
C CYS A 19 -16.93 -0.10 -2.54
N ALA A 20 -15.86 0.53 -2.08
CA ALA A 20 -15.72 0.97 -0.70
C ALA A 20 -16.55 2.21 -0.36
N PHE A 21 -16.58 3.21 -1.26
CA PHE A 21 -17.04 4.56 -0.93
C PHE A 21 -18.25 5.04 -1.75
N VAL A 22 -18.61 4.36 -2.83
CA VAL A 22 -19.71 4.79 -3.71
C VAL A 22 -20.83 3.77 -3.71
N LEU A 23 -20.51 2.49 -3.91
CA LEU A 23 -21.46 1.38 -3.92
C LEU A 23 -22.40 1.32 -2.70
N PRO A 24 -21.96 1.60 -1.44
CA PRO A 24 -22.84 1.55 -0.27
C PRO A 24 -24.08 2.43 -0.39
N PHE A 25 -23.96 3.56 -1.10
CA PHE A 25 -25.04 4.55 -1.25
C PHE A 25 -26.12 4.13 -2.25
N PHE A 26 -25.91 3.02 -2.98
CA PHE A 26 -26.87 2.46 -3.92
C PHE A 26 -27.62 1.25 -3.36
N GLY A 27 -27.54 1.00 -2.05
CA GLY A 27 -28.25 -0.10 -1.38
C GLY A 27 -29.74 -0.14 -1.77
N GLY A 28 -30.24 -1.32 -2.12
CA GLY A 28 -31.62 -1.52 -2.58
C GLY A 28 -31.88 -1.19 -4.06
N SER A 29 -30.97 -0.51 -4.75
CA SER A 29 -31.06 -0.30 -6.21
C SER A 29 -30.49 -1.52 -6.94
N LYS A 30 -31.28 -2.08 -7.87
CA LYS A 30 -30.75 -3.07 -8.81
C LYS A 30 -29.82 -2.34 -9.79
N LEU A 31 -28.52 -2.62 -9.71
CA LEU A 31 -27.59 -2.19 -10.76
C LEU A 31 -28.02 -2.84 -12.07
N SER A 32 -28.54 -2.05 -13.01
CA SER A 32 -28.92 -2.59 -14.32
C SER A 32 -27.69 -3.10 -15.05
N LEU A 33 -27.75 -4.32 -15.57
CA LEU A 33 -26.72 -4.89 -16.43
C LEU A 33 -26.55 -4.07 -17.72
N ASP A 34 -27.55 -3.26 -18.09
CA ASP A 34 -27.47 -2.35 -19.24
C ASP A 34 -26.37 -1.29 -19.07
N LEU A 35 -25.98 -1.00 -17.82
CA LEU A 35 -24.90 -0.06 -17.51
C LEU A 35 -23.54 -0.59 -18.00
N LEU A 36 -23.37 -1.92 -18.08
CA LEU A 36 -22.18 -2.56 -18.65
C LEU A 36 -22.15 -2.53 -20.19
N GLN A 37 -23.29 -2.31 -20.84
CA GLN A 37 -23.39 -2.27 -22.31
C GLN A 37 -23.51 -0.86 -22.88
N SER A 38 -23.76 0.14 -22.03
CA SER A 38 -23.92 1.53 -22.42
C SER A 38 -22.59 2.30 -22.46
N GLU A 39 -22.60 3.45 -23.15
CA GLU A 39 -21.51 4.43 -23.14
C GLU A 39 -21.14 4.91 -21.71
N ALA A 40 -22.06 4.75 -20.75
CA ALA A 40 -21.80 5.02 -19.34
C ALA A 40 -20.66 4.16 -18.77
N LEU A 41 -20.38 2.98 -19.34
CA LEU A 41 -19.23 2.17 -18.94
C LEU A 41 -17.91 2.91 -19.13
N ILE A 42 -17.75 3.67 -20.22
CA ILE A 42 -16.54 4.45 -20.48
C ILE A 42 -16.39 5.53 -19.40
N GLY A 43 -17.48 6.22 -19.06
CA GLY A 43 -17.51 7.20 -17.98
C GLY A 43 -17.16 6.58 -16.62
N PHE A 44 -17.71 5.40 -16.33
CA PHE A 44 -17.42 4.64 -15.10
C PHE A 44 -15.95 4.22 -15.02
N LEU A 45 -15.37 3.69 -16.10
CA LEU A 45 -13.96 3.32 -16.16
C LEU A 45 -13.05 4.54 -16.03
N GLY A 46 -13.43 5.69 -16.61
CA GLY A 46 -12.72 6.95 -16.43
C GLY A 46 -12.74 7.43 -14.97
N LEU A 47 -13.89 7.34 -14.30
CA LEU A 47 -14.02 7.66 -12.87
C LEU A 47 -13.22 6.69 -12.01
N ALA A 48 -13.28 5.39 -12.30
CA ALA A 48 -12.48 4.38 -11.62
C ALA A 48 -10.99 4.70 -11.76
N TYR A 49 -10.50 4.97 -12.96
CA TYR A 49 -9.11 5.36 -13.16
C TYR A 49 -8.71 6.57 -12.31
N LEU A 50 -9.51 7.64 -12.30
CA LEU A 50 -9.22 8.84 -11.51
C LEU A 50 -9.18 8.56 -10.00
N LEU A 51 -10.15 7.79 -9.49
CA LEU A 51 -10.15 7.36 -8.09
C LEU A 51 -8.97 6.44 -7.79
N GLY A 52 -8.61 5.56 -8.72
CA GLY A 52 -7.45 4.69 -8.63
C GLY A 52 -6.15 5.45 -8.42
N VAL A 53 -5.93 6.53 -9.17
CA VAL A 53 -4.76 7.41 -8.99
C VAL A 53 -4.73 8.03 -7.60
N ILE A 54 -5.87 8.48 -7.09
CA ILE A 54 -5.97 9.10 -5.76
C ILE A 54 -5.70 8.04 -4.68
N PHE A 55 -6.37 6.89 -4.76
CA PHE A 55 -6.27 5.86 -3.73
C PHE A 55 -4.97 5.05 -3.79
N ASP A 56 -4.29 4.95 -4.93
CA ASP A 56 -2.91 4.46 -5.03
C ASP A 56 -1.99 5.32 -4.16
N LYS A 57 -2.09 6.65 -4.23
CA LYS A 57 -1.32 7.57 -3.38
C LYS A 57 -1.66 7.44 -1.90
N LEU A 58 -2.93 7.22 -1.58
CA LEU A 58 -3.35 7.01 -0.19
C LEU A 58 -2.88 5.66 0.36
N ALA A 59 -2.87 4.61 -0.46
CA ALA A 59 -2.33 3.31 -0.10
C ALA A 59 -0.81 3.36 0.06
N ASP A 60 -0.11 4.14 -0.78
CA ASP A 60 1.29 4.48 -0.61
C ASP A 60 1.53 5.12 0.77
N ALA A 61 0.76 6.14 1.16
CA ALA A 61 0.90 6.83 2.44
C ALA A 61 0.81 5.88 3.66
N LEU A 62 -0.10 4.91 3.60
CA LEU A 62 -0.36 3.97 4.70
C LEU A 62 0.73 2.91 4.87
N ILE A 63 1.32 2.42 3.78
CA ILE A 63 2.27 1.28 3.82
C ILE A 63 3.73 1.72 3.63
N SER A 64 4.00 2.86 3.01
CA SER A 64 5.34 3.43 2.81
C SER A 64 6.21 3.46 4.08
N PRO A 65 5.69 3.82 5.27
CA PRO A 65 6.48 3.79 6.51
C PRO A 65 7.08 2.41 6.82
N MET A 66 6.35 1.33 6.53
CA MET A 66 6.84 -0.03 6.75
C MET A 66 7.97 -0.38 5.77
N GLU A 67 7.85 -0.02 4.50
CA GLU A 67 8.91 -0.24 3.51
C GLU A 67 10.17 0.54 3.88
N HIS A 68 9.98 1.79 4.29
CA HIS A 68 11.05 2.66 4.73
C HIS A 68 11.80 2.09 5.95
N SER A 69 11.07 1.49 6.89
CA SER A 69 11.65 0.79 8.04
C SER A 69 12.59 -0.34 7.63
N LEU A 70 12.23 -1.10 6.60
CA LEU A 70 13.03 -2.22 6.12
C LEU A 70 14.29 -1.72 5.40
N ARG A 71 14.20 -0.61 4.65
CA ARG A 71 15.36 0.03 4.02
C ARG A 71 16.34 0.56 5.07
N LEU A 72 15.85 1.21 6.13
CA LEU A 72 16.68 1.71 7.23
C LEU A 72 17.40 0.58 7.97
N ARG A 73 16.73 -0.56 8.22
CA ARG A 73 17.36 -1.74 8.82
C ARG A 73 18.47 -2.29 7.92
N GLN A 74 18.22 -2.40 6.62
CA GLN A 74 19.22 -2.89 5.67
C GLN A 74 20.43 -1.96 5.58
N ALA A 75 20.21 -0.64 5.65
CA ALA A 75 21.27 0.36 5.72
C ALA A 75 22.09 0.26 7.02
N ASP A 76 21.45 0.06 8.17
CA ASP A 76 22.12 -0.17 9.45
C ASP A 76 22.99 -1.43 9.42
N ASP A 77 22.44 -2.55 8.93
CA ASP A 77 23.18 -3.81 8.75
C ASP A 77 24.40 -3.63 7.83
N TYR A 78 24.25 -2.84 6.77
CA TYR A 78 25.35 -2.53 5.85
C TYR A 78 26.46 -1.73 6.54
N LEU A 79 26.12 -0.66 7.27
CA LEU A 79 27.09 0.18 8.00
C LEU A 79 27.80 -0.57 9.13
N ASN A 80 27.09 -1.49 9.80
CA ASN A 80 27.67 -2.36 10.82
C ASN A 80 28.75 -3.29 10.23
N THR A 81 28.51 -3.79 9.02
CA THR A 81 29.44 -4.66 8.29
C THR A 81 30.60 -3.87 7.68
N HIS A 82 30.36 -2.63 7.23
CA HIS A 82 31.32 -1.78 6.52
C HIS A 82 31.65 -0.50 7.29
N LYS A 83 32.34 -0.65 8.44
CA LYS A 83 32.68 0.48 9.34
C LYS A 83 33.49 1.62 8.69
N LYS A 84 34.13 1.36 7.55
CA LYS A 84 34.94 2.32 6.80
C LYS A 84 34.21 2.99 5.64
N PHE A 85 32.93 2.65 5.41
CA PHE A 85 32.14 3.20 4.31
C PHE A 85 32.16 4.73 4.32
N LYS A 86 32.53 5.32 3.18
CA LYS A 86 32.64 6.79 2.99
C LYS A 86 31.55 7.36 2.11
N GLY A 87 30.66 6.52 1.56
CA GLY A 87 29.59 6.96 0.67
C GLY A 87 28.50 7.74 1.41
N ASN A 88 27.73 8.52 0.64
CA ASN A 88 26.66 9.37 1.17
C ASN A 88 25.40 8.58 1.55
N ASP A 89 25.09 7.50 0.82
CA ASP A 89 23.88 6.70 1.03
C ASP A 89 24.25 5.22 1.20
N PRO A 90 24.06 4.63 2.41
CA PRO A 90 24.28 3.22 2.66
C PRO A 90 23.27 2.30 1.95
N PHE A 91 22.19 2.84 1.37
CA PHE A 91 21.20 2.10 0.60
C PHE A 91 20.80 2.86 -0.69
N PRO A 92 21.70 3.00 -1.68
CA PRO A 92 21.55 3.89 -2.83
C PRO A 92 20.61 3.33 -3.92
N GLN A 93 19.35 3.07 -3.55
CA GLN A 93 18.37 2.43 -4.42
C GLN A 93 18.20 3.19 -5.76
N SER A 94 17.97 4.50 -5.73
CA SER A 94 17.77 5.31 -6.94
C SER A 94 18.94 5.23 -7.92
N ASN A 95 20.17 5.22 -7.39
CA ASN A 95 21.37 5.12 -8.22
C ASN A 95 21.55 3.72 -8.82
N LEU A 96 21.21 2.68 -8.05
CA LEU A 96 21.18 1.31 -8.54
C LEU A 96 20.19 1.17 -9.70
N GLU A 97 18.98 1.72 -9.56
CA GLU A 97 17.96 1.67 -10.63
C GLU A 97 18.43 2.38 -11.89
N TYR A 98 19.11 3.52 -11.75
CA TYR A 98 19.69 4.24 -12.89
C TYR A 98 20.75 3.40 -13.61
N ARG A 99 21.60 2.69 -12.88
CA ARG A 99 22.60 1.79 -13.49
C ARG A 99 21.98 0.55 -14.13
N LEU A 100 20.98 -0.07 -13.50
CA LEU A 100 20.31 -1.24 -14.06
C LEU A 100 19.60 -0.91 -15.38
N ARG A 101 19.23 0.35 -15.62
CA ARG A 101 18.74 0.80 -16.94
C ARG A 101 19.79 0.77 -18.04
N GLN A 102 21.08 0.83 -17.69
CA GLN A 102 22.18 0.81 -18.65
C GLN A 102 22.67 -0.61 -18.95
N ALA A 103 22.39 -1.58 -18.06
CA ALA A 103 22.99 -2.92 -18.10
C ALA A 103 22.35 -3.90 -19.10
N ASP A 104 21.17 -3.58 -19.66
CA ASP A 104 20.39 -4.38 -20.63
C ASP A 104 20.38 -5.91 -20.40
N ASP A 105 20.24 -6.33 -19.13
CA ASP A 105 20.38 -7.72 -18.70
C ASP A 105 19.11 -8.32 -18.06
N GLY A 106 17.97 -7.63 -18.22
CA GLY A 106 16.68 -8.03 -17.67
C GLY A 106 16.52 -7.88 -16.15
N ARG A 107 17.57 -7.51 -15.39
CA ARG A 107 17.46 -7.25 -13.94
C ARG A 107 16.50 -6.11 -13.64
N LEU A 108 16.51 -5.08 -14.49
CA LEU A 108 15.57 -3.96 -14.40
C LEU A 108 14.11 -4.43 -14.57
N ASP A 109 13.85 -5.32 -15.53
CA ASP A 109 12.49 -5.82 -15.78
C ASP A 109 11.98 -6.68 -14.64
N TRP A 110 12.85 -7.53 -14.09
CA TRP A 110 12.54 -8.30 -12.89
C TRP A 110 12.23 -7.38 -11.70
N MET A 111 13.04 -6.35 -11.49
CA MET A 111 12.82 -5.35 -10.43
C MET A 111 11.52 -4.56 -10.64
N ASN A 112 11.21 -4.15 -11.86
CA ASN A 112 9.94 -3.49 -12.22
C ASN A 112 8.74 -4.42 -11.99
N SER A 113 8.87 -5.71 -12.30
CA SER A 113 7.84 -6.72 -12.03
C SER A 113 7.54 -6.82 -10.54
N LEU A 114 8.57 -6.83 -9.69
CA LEU A 114 8.37 -6.81 -8.24
C LEU A 114 7.68 -5.53 -7.76
N LYS A 115 8.09 -4.35 -8.24
CA LYS A 115 7.46 -3.07 -7.87
C LYS A 115 5.98 -3.02 -8.20
N SER A 116 5.60 -3.47 -9.40
CA SER A 116 4.20 -3.56 -9.81
C SER A 116 3.42 -4.48 -8.87
N ARG A 117 3.92 -5.69 -8.57
CA ARG A 117 3.25 -6.61 -7.64
C ARG A 117 3.14 -6.04 -6.23
N ILE A 118 4.15 -5.31 -5.75
CA ILE A 118 4.12 -4.61 -4.46
C ILE A 118 2.99 -3.58 -4.46
N ARG A 119 2.87 -2.77 -5.52
CA ARG A 119 1.79 -1.78 -5.66
C ARG A 119 0.41 -2.44 -5.62
N THR A 120 0.14 -3.41 -6.50
CA THR A 120 -1.18 -4.06 -6.56
C THR A 120 -1.54 -4.76 -5.25
N SER A 121 -0.58 -5.44 -4.62
CA SER A 121 -0.83 -6.11 -3.33
C SER A 121 -1.07 -5.10 -2.19
N ARG A 122 -0.45 -3.93 -2.26
CA ARG A 122 -0.65 -2.81 -1.32
C ARG A 122 -2.05 -2.22 -1.45
N GLU A 123 -2.47 -1.91 -2.66
CA GLU A 123 -3.82 -1.41 -2.96
C GLU A 123 -4.87 -2.39 -2.42
N LEU A 124 -4.71 -3.69 -2.68
CA LEU A 124 -5.62 -4.72 -2.17
C LEU A 124 -5.57 -4.89 -0.64
N ALA A 125 -4.40 -4.75 -0.03
CA ALA A 125 -4.23 -4.82 1.43
C ALA A 125 -4.89 -3.62 2.15
N VAL A 126 -4.98 -2.47 1.49
CA VAL A 126 -5.53 -1.23 2.04
C VAL A 126 -7.01 -1.07 1.72
N LEU A 127 -7.41 -1.30 0.46
CA LEU A 127 -8.78 -1.08 -0.01
C LEU A 127 -9.64 -2.33 0.02
N GLY A 128 -9.05 -3.54 0.06
CA GLY A 128 -9.82 -4.79 -0.04
C GLY A 128 -10.86 -4.93 1.07
N LEU A 129 -10.50 -4.59 2.31
CA LEU A 129 -11.40 -4.70 3.45
C LEU A 129 -12.47 -3.59 3.47
N PRO A 130 -12.13 -2.29 3.23
CA PRO A 130 -13.14 -1.26 2.97
C PRO A 130 -14.08 -1.59 1.80
N ALA A 131 -13.58 -2.15 0.70
CA ALA A 131 -14.39 -2.56 -0.45
C ALA A 131 -15.35 -3.69 -0.07
N THR A 132 -14.86 -4.68 0.67
CA THR A 132 -15.68 -5.78 1.23
C THR A 132 -16.78 -5.23 2.13
N MET A 133 -16.43 -4.29 3.03
CA MET A 133 -17.40 -3.61 3.88
C MET A 133 -18.44 -2.89 3.05
N GLY A 134 -18.03 -2.17 2.01
CA GLY A 134 -18.96 -1.43 1.16
C GLY A 134 -19.90 -2.33 0.37
N ILE A 135 -19.42 -3.47 -0.14
CA ILE A 135 -20.26 -4.50 -0.77
C ILE A 135 -21.23 -5.11 0.25
N ALA A 136 -20.78 -5.39 1.47
CA ALA A 136 -21.63 -5.90 2.55
C ALA A 136 -22.75 -4.91 2.91
N ILE A 137 -22.46 -3.61 2.98
CA ILE A 137 -23.47 -2.57 3.20
C ILE A 137 -24.47 -2.51 2.03
N TYR A 138 -24.00 -2.62 0.78
CA TYR A 138 -24.87 -2.62 -0.40
C TYR A 138 -25.87 -3.80 -0.41
N GLN A 139 -25.46 -4.97 0.10
CA GLN A 139 -26.31 -6.17 0.21
C GLN A 139 -27.27 -6.15 1.40
N SER A 140 -27.09 -5.19 2.32
CA SER A 140 -27.83 -5.07 3.57
C SER A 140 -29.02 -4.11 3.44
N SER A 141 -29.96 -4.15 4.38
CA SER A 141 -31.20 -3.35 4.37
C SER A 141 -31.02 -1.84 4.64
N GLY A 142 -29.83 -1.28 4.43
CA GLY A 142 -29.60 0.17 4.32
C GLY A 142 -29.79 0.97 5.61
N GLU A 143 -29.40 0.44 6.77
CA GLU A 143 -29.46 1.21 8.02
C GLU A 143 -28.49 2.42 7.97
N THR A 144 -28.95 3.59 8.40
CA THR A 144 -28.23 4.86 8.26
C THR A 144 -26.87 4.91 8.95
N TRP A 145 -26.68 4.18 10.05
CA TRP A 145 -25.41 4.14 10.76
C TRP A 145 -24.28 3.52 9.94
N MET A 146 -24.60 2.68 8.94
CA MET A 146 -23.60 2.02 8.08
C MET A 146 -22.79 3.05 7.28
N PHE A 147 -23.39 4.18 6.90
CA PHE A 147 -22.71 5.26 6.19
C PHE A 147 -21.70 6.00 7.08
N VAL A 148 -21.87 5.95 8.40
CA VAL A 148 -20.88 6.52 9.34
C VAL A 148 -19.56 5.77 9.23
N ALA A 149 -19.58 4.44 9.08
CA ALA A 149 -18.36 3.64 8.90
C ALA A 149 -17.63 4.00 7.60
N VAL A 150 -18.37 4.21 6.51
CA VAL A 150 -17.81 4.67 5.22
C VAL A 150 -17.16 6.05 5.38
N GLY A 151 -17.85 6.99 6.02
CA GLY A 151 -17.33 8.33 6.29
C GLY A 151 -16.07 8.31 7.17
N LEU A 152 -16.07 7.48 8.23
CA LEU A 152 -14.90 7.32 9.11
C LEU A 152 -13.70 6.75 8.35
N ASN A 153 -13.89 5.72 7.52
CA ASN A 153 -12.82 5.18 6.69
C ASN A 153 -12.23 6.26 5.76
N LEU A 154 -13.07 7.09 5.14
CA LEU A 154 -12.61 8.18 4.29
C LEU A 154 -11.81 9.23 5.08
N VAL A 155 -12.27 9.59 6.28
CA VAL A 155 -11.53 10.49 7.19
C VAL A 155 -10.18 9.90 7.57
N VAL A 156 -10.11 8.60 7.87
CA VAL A 156 -8.84 7.91 8.17
C VAL A 156 -7.88 7.98 7.00
N PHE A 157 -8.34 7.82 5.76
CA PHE A 157 -7.50 7.99 4.57
C PHE A 157 -6.94 9.41 4.43
N ILE A 158 -7.78 10.43 4.60
CA ILE A 158 -7.36 11.84 4.55
C ILE A 158 -6.34 12.14 5.66
N LEU A 159 -6.59 11.67 6.88
CA LEU A 159 -5.67 11.82 8.00
C LEU A 159 -4.33 11.13 7.73
N SER A 160 -4.33 10.00 7.04
CA SER A 160 -3.10 9.26 6.69
C SER A 160 -2.22 10.06 5.74
N ALA A 161 -2.81 10.64 4.68
CA ALA A 161 -2.10 11.51 3.76
C ALA A 161 -1.54 12.76 4.46
N TRP A 162 -2.32 13.35 5.36
CA TRP A 162 -1.89 14.51 6.14
C TRP A 162 -0.75 14.17 7.13
N LEU A 163 -0.80 13.00 7.75
CA LEU A 163 0.25 12.52 8.64
C LEU A 163 1.54 12.22 7.89
N GLU A 164 1.46 11.69 6.66
CA GLU A 164 2.64 11.44 5.81
C GLU A 164 3.44 12.72 5.56
N ASP A 165 2.78 13.83 5.24
CA ASP A 165 3.44 15.12 5.00
C ASP A 165 4.15 15.65 6.26
N ARG A 166 3.53 15.43 7.44
CA ARG A 166 4.09 15.89 8.73
C ARG A 166 5.21 15.01 9.26
N LEU A 167 5.10 13.69 9.07
CA LEU A 167 6.05 12.72 9.58
C LEU A 167 7.17 12.50 8.57
N ARG A 168 8.00 13.53 8.33
CA ARG A 168 9.19 13.40 7.48
C ARG A 168 10.01 12.17 7.92
N PRO A 169 10.12 11.13 7.07
CA PRO A 169 10.90 9.94 7.41
C PRO A 169 12.39 10.27 7.38
N ILE A 170 13.16 9.71 8.32
CA ILE A 170 14.63 9.83 8.32
C ILE A 170 15.14 9.06 7.12
N LYS A 171 15.80 9.70 6.17
CA LYS A 171 16.25 9.02 4.94
C LYS A 171 17.46 8.11 5.20
N THR A 172 17.77 7.21 4.27
CA THR A 172 18.91 6.29 4.41
C THR A 172 20.25 7.00 4.36
N ASP A 173 20.36 8.07 3.57
CA ASP A 173 21.52 8.97 3.47
C ASP A 173 21.74 9.86 4.71
N GLU A 174 20.71 10.03 5.54
CA GLU A 174 20.79 10.77 6.81
C GLU A 174 21.27 9.89 7.99
N LEU A 175 21.45 8.58 7.79
CA LEU A 175 21.90 7.68 8.85
C LEU A 175 23.35 7.96 9.24
N SER A 176 23.57 8.20 10.53
CA SER A 176 24.91 8.45 11.06
C SER A 176 25.80 7.21 10.99
N ALA A 177 27.08 7.40 10.66
CA ALA A 177 28.09 6.35 10.78
C ALA A 177 28.34 5.95 12.25
N ASN A 178 28.11 6.85 13.21
CA ASN A 178 28.28 6.58 14.63
C ASN A 178 27.11 5.73 15.17
N ASP A 179 27.44 4.58 15.76
CA ASP A 179 26.47 3.59 16.26
C ASP A 179 25.50 4.17 17.29
N SER A 180 25.96 5.00 18.23
CA SER A 180 25.06 5.55 19.28
C SER A 180 24.01 6.50 18.71
N THR A 181 24.43 7.38 17.79
CA THR A 181 23.54 8.31 17.10
C THR A 181 22.59 7.55 16.18
N ARG A 182 23.11 6.58 15.42
CA ARG A 182 22.32 5.74 14.51
C ARG A 182 21.23 4.96 15.24
N ARG A 183 21.53 4.34 16.38
CA ARG A 183 20.52 3.65 17.21
C ARG A 183 19.40 4.60 17.65
N THR A 184 19.75 5.84 17.99
CA THR A 184 18.75 6.86 18.37
C THR A 184 17.89 7.26 17.18
N GLN A 185 18.50 7.45 16.00
CA GLN A 185 17.77 7.70 14.75
C GLN A 185 16.81 6.55 14.40
N LEU A 186 17.25 5.29 14.50
CA LEU A 186 16.43 4.11 14.25
C LEU A 186 15.27 3.99 15.26
N LYS A 187 15.51 4.28 16.54
CA LYS A 187 14.45 4.32 17.56
C LYS A 187 13.40 5.37 17.23
N THR A 188 13.82 6.58 16.87
CA THR A 188 12.93 7.66 16.45
C THR A 188 12.17 7.31 15.17
N ALA A 189 12.83 6.70 14.19
CA ALA A 189 12.19 6.21 12.98
C ALA A 189 11.10 5.18 13.30
N ASN A 190 11.41 4.16 14.11
CA ASN A 190 10.44 3.14 14.51
C ASN A 190 9.23 3.74 15.25
N GLN A 191 9.43 4.75 16.10
CA GLN A 191 8.33 5.47 16.74
C GLN A 191 7.46 6.21 15.73
N LYS A 192 8.06 6.94 14.78
CA LYS A 192 7.33 7.61 13.70
C LYS A 192 6.54 6.60 12.85
N ILE A 193 7.12 5.45 12.55
CA ILE A 193 6.46 4.37 11.79
C ILE A 193 5.26 3.81 12.55
N ALA A 194 5.39 3.56 13.85
CA ALA A 194 4.29 3.12 14.68
C ALA A 194 3.12 4.13 14.63
N THR A 195 3.41 5.43 14.79
CA THR A 195 2.41 6.49 14.67
C THR A 195 1.77 6.54 13.27
N ALA A 196 2.58 6.45 12.21
CA ALA A 196 2.10 6.48 10.83
C ALA A 196 1.28 5.23 10.44
N SER A 197 1.51 4.09 11.10
CA SER A 197 0.73 2.86 10.90
C SER A 197 -0.59 2.83 11.66
N GLY A 198 -0.78 3.72 12.65
CA GLY A 198 -2.02 3.81 13.45
C GLY A 198 -3.30 3.94 12.62
N PRO A 199 -3.37 4.86 11.64
CA PRO A 199 -4.50 4.98 10.73
C PRO A 199 -4.83 3.69 9.98
N TYR A 200 -3.83 2.92 9.54
CA TYR A 200 -4.06 1.64 8.86
C TYR A 200 -4.80 0.65 9.77
N TYR A 201 -4.34 0.49 11.02
CA TYR A 201 -5.00 -0.39 11.98
C TYR A 201 -6.41 0.08 12.33
N LEU A 202 -6.62 1.39 12.42
CA LEU A 202 -7.95 1.97 12.64
C LEU A 202 -8.90 1.69 11.47
N LEU A 203 -8.42 1.82 10.22
CA LEU A 203 -9.18 1.48 9.01
C LEU A 203 -9.62 0.02 9.02
N LEU A 204 -8.71 -0.90 9.36
CA LEU A 204 -9.01 -2.32 9.50
C LEU A 204 -10.04 -2.57 10.61
N ALA A 205 -9.86 -1.95 11.77
CA ALA A 205 -10.76 -2.13 12.90
C ALA A 205 -12.18 -1.66 12.58
N ILE A 206 -12.36 -0.46 12.01
CA ILE A 206 -13.66 0.08 11.60
C ILE A 206 -14.36 -0.89 10.64
N SER A 207 -13.63 -1.36 9.62
CA SER A 207 -14.18 -2.25 8.60
C SER A 207 -14.55 -3.62 9.16
N ILE A 208 -13.70 -4.24 10.00
CA ILE A 208 -13.99 -5.53 10.65
C ILE A 208 -15.20 -5.41 11.57
N ILE A 209 -15.24 -4.39 12.44
CA ILE A 209 -16.33 -4.17 13.40
C ILE A 209 -17.65 -3.96 12.65
N THR A 210 -17.63 -3.20 11.55
CA THR A 210 -18.81 -2.94 10.73
C THR A 210 -19.33 -4.21 10.09
N ILE A 211 -18.46 -4.98 9.41
CA ILE A 211 -18.82 -6.27 8.79
C ILE A 211 -19.36 -7.25 9.84
N ALA A 212 -18.71 -7.37 10.99
CA ALA A 212 -19.16 -8.24 12.08
C ALA A 212 -20.52 -7.81 12.63
N SER A 213 -20.75 -6.50 12.80
CA SER A 213 -22.02 -5.95 13.25
C SER A 213 -23.15 -6.24 12.26
N LEU A 214 -22.87 -6.15 10.95
CA LEU A 214 -23.82 -6.52 9.90
C LEU A 214 -24.15 -8.01 9.93
N ALA A 215 -23.13 -8.86 10.00
CA ALA A 215 -23.30 -10.31 10.06
C ALA A 215 -24.10 -10.78 11.30
N LEU A 216 -24.02 -10.06 12.41
CA LEU A 216 -24.79 -10.36 13.62
C LEU A 216 -26.25 -9.89 13.56
N ARG A 217 -26.52 -8.78 12.86
CA ARG A 217 -27.87 -8.20 12.75
C ARG A 217 -28.68 -8.83 11.62
N GLU A 218 -28.05 -9.09 10.50
CA GLU A 218 -28.69 -9.68 9.34
C GLU A 218 -28.55 -11.19 9.36
N SER A 219 -29.66 -11.92 9.24
CA SER A 219 -29.63 -13.37 9.05
C SER A 219 -29.18 -13.79 7.64
N ASN A 220 -28.52 -12.90 6.88
CA ASN A 220 -28.08 -13.15 5.51
C ASN A 220 -26.68 -13.81 5.52
N PRO A 221 -26.56 -15.10 5.16
CA PRO A 221 -25.26 -15.79 5.15
C PRO A 221 -24.28 -15.19 4.14
N ILE A 222 -24.77 -14.53 3.08
CA ILE A 222 -23.94 -13.92 2.04
C ILE A 222 -23.05 -12.83 2.64
N VAL A 223 -23.58 -11.99 3.53
CA VAL A 223 -22.81 -10.92 4.20
C VAL A 223 -21.67 -11.50 5.03
N THR A 224 -21.92 -12.62 5.72
CA THR A 224 -20.89 -13.33 6.51
C THR A 224 -19.79 -13.87 5.59
N TRP A 225 -20.16 -14.51 4.48
CA TRP A 225 -19.18 -15.04 3.52
C TRP A 225 -18.36 -13.94 2.84
N ILE A 226 -18.99 -12.83 2.46
CA ILE A 226 -18.30 -11.65 1.93
C ILE A 226 -17.29 -11.14 2.96
N GLY A 227 -17.71 -11.00 4.21
CA GLY A 227 -16.85 -10.54 5.30
C GLY A 227 -15.64 -11.43 5.55
N VAL A 228 -15.85 -12.73 5.69
CA VAL A 228 -14.77 -13.72 5.91
C VAL A 228 -13.84 -13.80 4.70
N GLY A 229 -14.40 -13.87 3.49
CA GLY A 229 -13.64 -13.92 2.25
C GLY A 229 -12.80 -12.67 2.03
N GLY A 230 -13.38 -11.49 2.24
CA GLY A 230 -12.66 -10.22 2.13
C GLY A 230 -11.55 -10.07 3.17
N LEU A 231 -11.79 -10.47 4.42
CA LEU A 231 -10.76 -10.48 5.45
C LEU A 231 -9.59 -11.41 5.08
N ALA A 232 -9.90 -12.63 4.62
CA ALA A 232 -8.88 -13.58 4.18
C ALA A 232 -8.06 -13.03 3.00
N VAL A 233 -8.72 -12.46 2.00
CA VAL A 233 -8.05 -11.86 0.83
C VAL A 233 -7.19 -10.67 1.23
N SER A 234 -7.67 -9.76 2.08
CA SER A 234 -6.88 -8.61 2.54
C SER A 234 -5.67 -9.01 3.39
N MET A 235 -5.81 -10.02 4.26
CA MET A 235 -4.68 -10.56 5.03
C MET A 235 -3.64 -11.24 4.14
N LEU A 236 -4.09 -12.02 3.15
CA LEU A 236 -3.20 -12.64 2.15
C LEU A 236 -2.51 -11.60 1.28
N ALA A 237 -3.21 -10.53 0.91
CA ALA A 237 -2.66 -9.41 0.15
C ALA A 237 -1.57 -8.68 0.95
N LEU A 238 -1.83 -8.38 2.23
CA LEU A 238 -0.84 -7.76 3.12
C LEU A 238 0.38 -8.66 3.31
N TRP A 239 0.18 -9.95 3.59
CA TRP A 239 1.27 -10.90 3.73
C TRP A 239 2.11 -11.01 2.46
N THR A 240 1.46 -11.08 1.30
CA THR A 240 2.11 -11.13 0.00
C THR A 240 2.90 -9.85 -0.27
N CYS A 241 2.31 -8.68 0.00
CA CYS A 241 2.97 -7.37 -0.11
C CYS A 241 4.27 -7.36 0.71
N LEU A 242 4.20 -7.68 2.00
CA LEU A 242 5.37 -7.72 2.89
C LEU A 242 6.43 -8.72 2.42
N ARG A 243 6.02 -9.89 1.91
CA ARG A 243 6.94 -10.91 1.41
C ARG A 243 7.66 -10.43 0.14
N ILE A 244 6.94 -9.85 -0.81
CA ILE A 244 7.52 -9.34 -2.06
C ILE A 244 8.43 -8.14 -1.77
N THR A 245 8.03 -7.22 -0.88
CA THR A 245 8.87 -6.09 -0.45
C THR A 245 10.19 -6.57 0.18
N ARG A 246 10.17 -7.62 1.01
CA ARG A 246 11.41 -8.20 1.55
C ARG A 246 12.30 -8.78 0.45
N THR A 247 11.73 -9.50 -0.53
CA THR A 247 12.48 -10.03 -1.68
C THR A 247 13.09 -8.90 -2.50
N TYR A 248 12.33 -7.83 -2.75
CA TYR A 248 12.80 -6.64 -3.44
C TYR A 248 13.98 -5.99 -2.72
N ILE A 249 13.87 -5.76 -1.40
CA ILE A 249 14.94 -5.14 -0.61
C ILE A 249 16.19 -6.02 -0.57
N LYS A 250 16.03 -7.34 -0.43
CA LYS A 250 17.16 -8.28 -0.48
C LYS A 250 17.89 -8.25 -1.83
N PHE A 251 17.14 -8.12 -2.92
CA PHE A 251 17.75 -7.96 -4.24
C PHE A 251 18.57 -6.67 -4.33
N VAL A 252 18.00 -5.53 -3.93
CA VAL A 252 18.73 -4.25 -3.90
C VAL A 252 20.00 -4.37 -3.05
N ALA A 253 19.88 -4.97 -1.86
CA ALA A 253 21.02 -5.20 -0.96
C ALA A 253 22.12 -6.10 -1.56
N ARG A 254 21.75 -7.08 -2.39
CA ARG A 254 22.72 -7.96 -3.06
C ARG A 254 23.52 -7.23 -4.15
N GLU A 255 22.87 -6.32 -4.87
CA GLU A 255 23.49 -5.59 -5.98
C GLU A 255 24.29 -4.35 -5.50
N MET A 256 24.06 -3.92 -4.26
CA MET A 256 24.74 -2.76 -3.64
C MET A 256 26.28 -2.84 -3.62
N PRO A 257 26.93 -3.94 -3.18
CA PRO A 257 28.40 -3.98 -3.08
C PRO A 257 29.09 -3.80 -4.43
N ALA A 258 28.52 -4.37 -5.51
CA ALA A 258 29.04 -4.17 -6.86
C ALA A 258 28.97 -2.69 -7.26
N TYR A 259 27.85 -2.03 -6.97
CA TYR A 259 27.68 -0.60 -7.23
C TYR A 259 28.68 0.27 -6.45
N ILE A 260 28.91 -0.04 -5.17
CA ILE A 260 29.78 0.76 -4.28
C ILE A 260 31.23 0.62 -4.71
N LYS A 261 31.67 -0.60 -5.03
CA LYS A 261 33.02 -0.91 -5.51
C LYS A 261 33.36 -0.15 -6.79
N ASP A 262 32.46 -0.13 -7.77
CA ASP A 262 32.68 0.55 -9.04
C ASP A 262 32.83 2.08 -8.92
N ASN A 263 32.29 2.68 -7.84
CA ASN A 263 32.39 4.13 -7.60
C ASN A 263 33.53 4.52 -6.66
N ASN A 264 34.38 3.57 -6.24
CA ASN A 264 35.42 3.79 -5.23
C ASN A 264 34.90 4.40 -3.92
N LEU A 265 33.72 3.94 -3.47
CA LEU A 265 33.08 4.41 -2.23
C LEU A 265 33.43 3.57 -0.98
N ASP A 266 34.35 2.61 -1.13
CA ASP A 266 34.84 1.69 -0.09
C ASP A 266 35.83 2.34 0.91
#